data_AF-A0A181C728-F1
#
_entry.id   AF-A0A181C728-F1
#
_cell.length_a   1.000
_cell.length_b   1.000
_cell.length_c   1.000
_cell.angle_alpha   90.00
_cell.angle_beta   90.00
_cell.angle_gamma   90.00
#
_symmetry.space_group_name_H-M   'P 1'
#
loop_
_entity.id
_entity.type
_entity.pdbx_description
1 polymer ?
#
loop_
_entity_poly.entity_id
_entity_poly.type
_entity_poly.pdbx_seq_one_letter_code
_entity_poly.pdbx_strand_id
1 'polypeptide(L)' 'MFDSKIIEVDGVFVGAAIITGIATSLRFYATHESVRSLHNTLMPDLAALRACVTATFRRMGQGRRGLRQA' A
#
# COMPACT_ATOMS: atom_id res chain seq x y z
N MET A 1 16.60 5.70 14.62
CA MET A 1 15.62 6.49 13.83
C MET A 1 14.98 5.53 12.84
N PHE A 2 13.65 5.43 12.80
CA PHE A 2 12.96 4.61 11.81
C PHE A 2 12.86 5.41 10.50
N ASP A 3 13.33 4.84 9.40
CA ASP A 3 13.12 5.42 8.08
C ASP A 3 11.70 5.10 7.61
N SER A 4 11.05 6.07 6.97
CA SER A 4 9.72 5.87 6.42
C SER A 4 9.64 6.41 5.00
N LYS A 5 8.89 5.69 4.15
CA LYS A 5 8.65 6.08 2.76
C LYS A 5 7.16 6.17 2.48
N ILE A 6 6.76 7.28 1.88
CA ILE A 6 5.42 7.46 1.36
C ILE A 6 5.19 6.49 0.19
N ILE A 7 4.00 5.90 0.13
CA ILE A 7 3.55 5.10 -1.01
C ILE A 7 2.36 5.80 -1.65
N GLU A 8 2.52 6.09 -2.94
CA GLU A 8 1.52 6.67 -3.82
C GLU A 8 1.33 5.78 -5.04
N VAL A 9 0.08 5.68 -5.51
CA VAL A 9 -0.30 4.93 -6.71
C VAL A 9 -1.13 5.84 -7.61
N ASP A 10 -0.69 6.07 -8.84
CA ASP A 10 -1.39 6.92 -9.81
C ASP A 10 -1.71 8.34 -9.25
N GLY A 11 -0.80 8.90 -8.43
CA GLY A 11 -0.96 10.20 -7.78
C GLY A 11 -1.88 10.21 -6.55
N VAL A 12 -2.40 9.05 -6.12
CA VAL A 12 -3.19 8.91 -4.90
C VAL A 12 -2.29 8.45 -3.76
N PHE A 13 -2.30 9.21 -2.67
CA PHE A 13 -1.68 8.80 -1.40
C PHE A 13 -2.44 7.61 -0.82
N VAL A 14 -1.76 6.47 -0.72
CA VAL A 14 -2.36 5.21 -0.25
C VAL A 14 -1.87 4.78 1.12
N GLY A 15 -0.70 5.26 1.55
CA GLY A 15 -0.16 5.00 2.88
C GLY A 15 1.34 5.24 2.99
N ALA A 16 1.96 4.72 4.05
CA ALA A 16 3.39 4.81 4.30
C ALA A 16 4.00 3.46 4.71
N ALA A 17 5.25 3.23 4.32
CA ALA A 17 6.04 2.11 4.76
C ALA A 17 7.02 2.57 5.85
N ILE A 18 7.08 1.86 6.98
CA ILE A 18 8.02 2.12 8.07
C ILE A 18 9.02 0.97 8.13
N ILE A 19 10.31 1.27 8.02
CA ILE A 19 11.38 0.29 8.13
C ILE A 19 11.52 -0.10 9.60
N THR A 20 11.34 -1.37 9.91
CA THR A 20 11.51 -1.91 11.27
C THR A 20 12.89 -2.53 11.42
N GLY A 21 13.68 -2.02 12.37
CA GLY A 21 15.10 -2.38 12.54
C GLY A 21 15.39 -3.82 12.99
N ILE A 22 14.37 -4.64 13.21
CA ILE A 22 14.51 -6.02 13.70
C ILE A 22 14.84 -7.04 12.61
N ALA A 23 14.60 -6.75 11.32
CA ALA A 23 14.84 -7.72 10.24
C ALA A 23 14.93 -7.13 8.81
N THR A 24 15.16 -5.82 8.65
CA THR A 24 15.04 -5.13 7.33
C THR A 24 13.61 -5.20 6.74
N SER A 25 12.62 -5.59 7.53
CA SER A 25 11.23 -5.67 7.09
C SER A 25 10.57 -4.29 7.14
N LEU A 26 9.75 -4.01 6.13
CA LEU A 26 8.91 -2.83 6.04
C LEU A 26 7.51 -3.16 6.50
N ARG A 27 6.96 -2.31 7.36
CA ARG A 27 5.55 -2.38 7.76
C ARG A 27 4.75 -1.32 7.02
N PHE A 28 3.68 -1.76 6.37
CA PHE A 28 2.80 -0.84 5.65
C PHE A 28 1.66 -0.33 6.52
N TYR A 29 1.43 0.97 6.50
CA TYR A 29 0.31 1.64 7.14
C TYR A 29 -0.57 2.25 6.06
N ALA A 30 -1.67 1.55 5.75
CA ALA A 30 -2.67 2.02 4.81
C ALA A 30 -3.44 3.22 5.37
N THR A 31 -3.63 4.24 4.52
CA THR A 31 -4.54 5.37 4.77
C THR A 31 -5.76 5.30 3.84
N HIS A 32 -5.65 4.63 2.70
CA HIS A 32 -6.71 4.54 1.72
C HIS A 32 -7.51 3.22 1.85
N GLU A 33 -8.84 3.28 1.70
CA GLU A 33 -9.73 2.12 1.89
C GLU A 33 -9.41 0.95 0.95
N SER A 34 -9.09 1.25 -0.32
CA SER A 34 -8.72 0.26 -1.34
C SER A 34 -7.52 -0.62 -0.96
N VAL A 35 -6.67 -0.18 -0.04
CA VAL A 35 -5.48 -0.93 0.41
C VAL A 35 -5.54 -1.23 1.91
N ARG A 36 -6.69 -1.01 2.56
CA ARG A 36 -6.88 -1.24 3.99
C ARG A 36 -6.60 -2.69 4.40
N SER A 37 -6.86 -3.65 3.50
CA SER A 37 -6.53 -5.07 3.72
C SER A 37 -5.03 -5.33 3.86
N LEU A 38 -4.17 -4.42 3.38
CA LEU A 38 -2.71 -4.51 3.53
C LEU A 38 -2.20 -3.77 4.77
N HIS A 39 -3.07 -3.13 5.55
CA HIS A 39 -2.65 -2.40 6.75
C HIS A 39 -1.92 -3.31 7.74
N ASN A 40 -0.83 -2.80 8.31
CA ASN A 40 0.07 -3.51 9.22
C ASN A 40 0.78 -4.74 8.61
N THR A 41 0.75 -4.91 7.28
CA THR A 41 1.46 -6.01 6.61
C THR A 41 2.96 -5.77 6.65
N LEU A 42 3.72 -6.84 6.90
CA LEU A 42 5.18 -6.86 6.82
C LEU A 42 5.62 -7.38 5.46
N MET A 43 6.54 -6.66 4.83
CA MET A 43 7.15 -7.04 3.55
C MET A 43 8.68 -6.98 3.66
N PRO A 44 9.40 -7.81 2.90
CA PRO A 44 10.86 -7.88 2.98
C PRO A 44 11.55 -6.69 2.30
N ASP A 45 10.90 -6.05 1.31
CA ASP A 45 11.46 -4.91 0.58
C ASP A 45 10.37 -3.96 0.08
N LEU A 46 10.76 -2.71 -0.19
CA LEU A 46 9.87 -1.64 -0.60
C LEU A 46 9.31 -1.88 -2.01
N ALA A 47 10.08 -2.49 -2.90
CA ALA A 47 9.62 -2.83 -4.25
C ALA A 47 8.47 -3.84 -4.21
N ALA A 48 8.61 -4.90 -3.39
CA ALA A 48 7.58 -5.89 -3.18
C ALA A 48 6.32 -5.26 -2.56
N LEU A 49 6.50 -4.39 -1.57
CA LEU A 49 5.40 -3.66 -0.96
C LEU A 49 4.66 -2.75 -1.97
N ARG A 50 5.39 -1.94 -2.76
CA ARG A 50 4.79 -1.09 -3.80
C ARG A 50 4.01 -1.90 -4.83
N ALA A 51 4.56 -3.04 -5.27
CA ALA A 51 3.88 -3.90 -6.23
C ALA A 51 2.56 -4.45 -5.65
N CYS A 52 2.57 -4.94 -4.42
CA CYS A 52 1.39 -5.47 -3.74
C CYS A 52 0.31 -4.39 -3.51
N VAL A 53 0.72 -3.21 -3.03
CA VAL A 53 -0.16 -2.05 -2.81
C VAL A 53 -0.77 -1.57 -4.13
N THR A 54 0.04 -1.46 -5.19
CA THR A 54 -0.42 -1.06 -6.53
C THR A 54 -1.43 -2.05 -7.09
N ALA A 55 -1.15 -3.36 -7.01
CA ALA A 55 -2.04 -4.40 -7.50
C ALA A 55 -3.39 -4.39 -6.74
N THR A 56 -3.35 -4.23 -5.43
CA THR A 56 -4.55 -4.19 -4.57
C THR A 56 -5.37 -2.93 -4.82
N PHE A 57 -4.71 -1.76 -4.89
CA PHE A 57 -5.35 -0.49 -5.19
C PHE A 57 -6.05 -0.51 -6.55
N ARG A 58 -5.37 -1.02 -7.58
CA ARG A 58 -5.92 -1.14 -8.94
C ARG A 58 -7.09 -2.13 -9.01
N ARG A 59 -6.98 -3.29 -8.34
CA ARG A 59 -8.08 -4.27 -8.27
C ARG A 59 -9.35 -3.66 -7.65
N MET A 60 -9.21 -2.93 -6.55
CA MET A 60 -10.35 -2.29 -5.88
C MET A 60 -10.85 -1.04 -6.63
N GLY A 61 -9.95 -0.29 -7.26
CA GLY A 61 -10.29 0.84 -8.13
C GLY A 61 -11.04 0.43 -9.39
N GLN A 62 -10.71 -0.71 -10.00
CA GLN A 62 -11.45 -1.30 -11.12
C GLN A 62 -12.86 -1.75 -10.68
N GLY A 63 -12.99 -2.34 -9.49
CA GLY A 63 -14.29 -2.72 -8.93
C GLY A 63 -15.26 -1.55 -8.71
N ARG A 64 -14.74 -0.35 -8.37
CA ARG A 64 -15.56 0.87 -8.20
C ARG A 64 -15.85 1.61 -9.50
N ARG A 65 -15.02 1.46 -10.54
CA ARG A 65 -15.28 2.06 -11.86
C ARG A 65 -16.36 1.29 -12.63
N GLY A 66 -16.53 0.00 -12.37
CA GLY A 66 -17.60 -0.83 -12.93
C GLY A 66 -18.99 -0.58 -12.33
N LEU A 67 -19.09 -0.06 -11.11
CA LEU A 67 -20.37 0.14 -10.40
C LEU A 67 -20.97 1.56 -10.55
N ARG A 68 -20.45 2.38 -11.48
CA ARG A 68 -20.98 3.72 -11.80
C ARG A 68 -21.51 3.84 -13.23
N GLN A 69 -21.75 2.72 -13.90
CA GLN A 69 -22.50 2.66 -15.16
C GLN A 69 -23.59 1.59 -15.04
N ALA A 70 -24.70 1.92 -14.39
CA ALA A 70 -25.98 1.23 -14.51
C ALA A 70 -27.10 2.23 -14.15
#